data_AF-A0A1I0EXZ4-F1
#
_entry.id   AF-A0A1I0EXZ4-F1
#
_cell.length_a   1.000
_cell.length_b   1.000
_cell.length_c   1.000
_cell.angle_alpha   90.00
_cell.angle_beta   90.00
_cell.angle_gamma   90.00
#
_symmetry.space_group_name_H-M   'P 1'
#
loop_
_entity.id
_entity.type
_entity.pdbx_description
1 polymer ?
#
loop_
_entity_poly.entity_id
_entity_poly.type
_entity_poly.pdbx_seq_one_letter_code
_entity_poly.pdbx_strand_id
1 'polypeptide(L)' 'YHRIRMCIWKQWKLPKTKKRNLIKLGIPEYYAHITANSRRGYWFVSGMGAVNRALSKERLINSGFYDLATAYQSVHVNY' A
#
# COMPACT_ATOMS: atom_id res chain seq x y z
N TYR A 1 -4.13 -3.18 7.04
CA TYR A 1 -3.72 -2.65 5.71
C TYR A 1 -2.40 -3.19 5.15
N HIS A 2 -1.47 -3.71 5.98
CA HIS A 2 -0.19 -4.21 5.49
C HIS A 2 -0.34 -5.29 4.39
N ARG A 3 -1.27 -6.23 4.55
CA ARG A 3 -1.53 -7.27 3.55
C ARG A 3 -2.06 -6.73 2.22
N ILE A 4 -2.96 -5.74 2.25
CA ILE A 4 -3.45 -5.05 1.05
C ILE A 4 -2.29 -4.36 0.32
N ARG A 5 -1.44 -3.62 1.05
CA ARG A 5 -0.24 -2.99 0.47
C ARG A 5 0.68 -4.01 -0.19
N MET A 6 0.88 -5.16 0.46
CA MET A 6 1.67 -6.26 -0.10
C MET A 6 1.05 -6.81 -1.40
N CYS A 7 -0.28 -6.98 -1.47
CA CYS A 7 -0.97 -7.41 -2.68
C CYS A 7 -0.82 -6.39 -3.82
N ILE A 8 -1.02 -5.10 -3.54
CA ILE A 8 -0.81 -4.02 -4.51
C ILE A 8 0.65 -4.00 -4.98
N TRP A 9 1.61 -4.17 -4.06
CA TRP A 9 3.02 -4.21 -4.39
C TRP A 9 3.39 -5.40 -5.29
N LYS A 10 2.75 -6.55 -5.07
CA LYS A 10 2.89 -7.75 -5.91
C LYS A 10 2.25 -7.54 -7.29
N GLN A 11 1.11 -6.84 -7.35
CA GLN A 11 0.44 -6.47 -8.60
C GLN A 11 1.33 -5.53 -9.45
N TRP A 12 2.07 -4.62 -8.82
CA TRP A 12 3.08 -3.80 -9.49
C TRP A 12 4.35 -4.61 -9.78
N LYS A 13 4.28 -5.66 -10.59
CA LYS A 13 5.36 -6.64 -10.79
C LYS A 13 6.72 -6.02 -11.13
N LEU A 14 6.75 -5.04 -12.04
CA LEU A 14 7.99 -4.47 -12.58
C LEU A 14 8.49 -3.27 -11.76
N PRO A 15 9.81 -3.10 -11.56
CA PRO A 15 10.38 -1.93 -10.88
C PRO A 15 9.98 -0.60 -11.52
N LYS A 16 9.91 -0.54 -12.86
CA LYS A 16 9.45 0.65 -13.60
C LYS A 16 8.01 1.03 -13.22
N THR A 17 7.12 0.04 -13.10
CA THR A 17 5.72 0.23 -12.70
C THR A 17 5.61 0.68 -11.24
N LYS A 18 6.37 0.05 -10.33
CA LYS A 18 6.45 0.45 -8.91
C LYS A 18 6.88 1.90 -8.78
N LYS A 19 7.99 2.29 -9.42
CA LYS A 19 8.51 3.67 -9.39
C LYS A 19 7.47 4.66 -9.93
N ARG A 20 6.91 4.40 -11.12
CA ARG A 20 5.90 5.27 -11.75
C ARG A 20 4.67 5.47 -10.86
N ASN A 21 4.17 4.39 -10.26
CA ASN A 21 3.00 4.46 -9.40
C ASN A 21 3.31 5.21 -8.10
N LEU A 22 4.46 4.97 -7.46
CA LEU A 22 4.87 5.72 -6.27
C LEU A 22 4.97 7.22 -6.55
N ILE A 23 5.57 7.63 -7.68
CA ILE A 23 5.66 9.04 -8.09
C ILE A 23 4.26 9.63 -8.32
N LYS A 24 3.39 8.91 -9.06
CA LYS A 24 1.99 9.33 -9.28
C LYS A 24 1.23 9.49 -7.96
N LEU A 25 1.60 8.74 -6.94
CA LEU A 25 0.99 8.77 -5.61
C LEU A 25 1.64 9.82 -4.68
N GLY A 26 2.57 10.66 -5.17
CA GLY A 26 3.16 11.79 -4.45
C GLY A 26 4.48 11.50 -3.74
N ILE A 27 5.12 10.35 -4.02
CA ILE A 27 6.43 10.03 -3.46
C ILE A 27 7.53 10.67 -4.32
N PRO A 28 8.47 11.43 -3.73
CA PRO A 28 9.58 11.99 -4.49
C PRO A 28 10.38 10.91 -5.23
N GLU A 29 10.86 11.25 -6.42
CA GLU A 29 11.50 10.29 -7.33
C GLU A 29 12.64 9.50 -6.69
N TYR A 30 13.47 10.15 -5.87
CA TYR A 30 14.56 9.52 -5.14
C TYR A 30 14.08 8.36 -4.25
N TYR A 31 13.08 8.61 -3.40
CA TYR A 31 12.52 7.58 -2.52
C TYR A 31 11.75 6.52 -3.29
N ALA A 32 11.05 6.91 -4.37
CA ALA A 32 10.36 5.99 -5.24
C ALA A 32 11.34 5.02 -5.93
N HIS A 33 12.49 5.52 -6.38
CA HIS A 33 13.55 4.73 -7.00
C HIS A 33 14.16 3.71 -6.03
N ILE A 34 14.50 4.14 -4.81
CA ILE A 34 15.04 3.24 -3.76
C ILE A 34 14.04 2.15 -3.41
N THR A 35 12.77 2.53 -3.20
CA THR A 35 11.73 1.59 -2.78
C THR A 35 11.39 0.59 -3.88
N ALA A 36 11.28 1.05 -5.14
CA ALA A 36 10.96 0.21 -6.28
C ALA A 36 12.02 -0.86 -6.59
N ASN A 37 13.31 -0.53 -6.39
CA ASN A 37 14.45 -1.42 -6.64
C ASN A 37 14.95 -2.15 -5.38
N SER A 38 14.21 -2.08 -4.27
CA SER A 38 14.55 -2.81 -3.06
C SER A 38 14.58 -4.32 -3.33
N ARG A 39 15.68 -4.98 -2.92
CA ARG A 39 15.84 -6.44 -2.96
C ARG A 39 15.14 -7.16 -1.82
N ARG A 40 14.45 -6.43 -0.95
CA ARG A 40 13.73 -6.98 0.20
C ARG A 40 12.43 -7.64 -0.24
N GLY A 41 11.98 -8.64 0.52
CA GLY A 41 10.73 -9.33 0.27
C GLY A 41 9.51 -8.42 0.35
N TYR A 42 8.40 -8.84 -0.27
CA TYR A 42 7.19 -8.00 -0.40
C TYR A 42 6.61 -7.54 0.94
N TRP A 43 6.66 -8.40 1.96
CA TRP A 43 6.22 -8.03 3.31
C TRP A 43 7.02 -6.84 3.84
N PHE A 44 8.34 -6.93 3.81
CA PHE A 44 9.20 -5.84 4.27
C PHE A 44 8.93 -4.54 3.51
N VAL A 45 8.85 -4.60 2.17
CA VAL A 45 8.64 -3.39 1.36
C VAL A 45 7.26 -2.78 1.59
N SER A 46 6.23 -3.59 1.81
CA SER A 46 4.88 -3.08 2.13
C SER A 46 4.78 -2.31 3.44
N GLY A 47 5.77 -2.47 4.33
CA GLY A 47 5.91 -1.73 5.58
C GLY A 47 6.84 -0.52 5.50
N MET A 48 7.53 -0.29 4.36
CA MET A 48 8.40 0.88 4.20
C MET A 48 7.61 2.17 4.21
N GLY A 49 8.18 3.24 4.78
CA GLY A 49 7.54 4.56 4.88
C GLY A 49 7.02 5.11 3.55
N ALA A 50 7.77 4.92 2.46
CA ALA A 50 7.35 5.32 1.12
C ALA A 50 6.07 4.60 0.65
N VAL A 51 5.96 3.30 0.90
CA VAL A 51 4.75 2.52 0.54
C VAL A 51 3.59 2.86 1.46
N ASN A 52 3.84 3.03 2.76
CA ASN A 52 2.81 3.43 3.72
C ASN A 52 2.23 4.82 3.41
N ARG A 53 3.09 5.78 3.02
CA ARG A 53 2.66 7.12 2.60
C ARG A 53 1.93 7.09 1.27
N ALA A 54 2.42 6.32 0.29
CA ALA A 54 1.75 6.18 -1.00
C ALA A 54 0.38 5.50 -0.88
N LEU A 55 0.30 4.42 -0.09
CA LEU A 55 -0.88 3.60 0.11
C LEU A 55 -1.44 3.80 1.53
N SER A 56 -1.77 5.04 1.89
CA SER A 56 -2.36 5.37 3.19
C SER A 56 -3.69 4.63 3.41
N LYS A 57 -4.06 4.40 4.67
CA LYS A 57 -5.33 3.75 5.03
C LYS A 57 -6.52 4.48 4.38
N GLU A 58 -6.55 5.80 4.52
CA GLU A 58 -7.58 6.67 3.96
C GLU A 58 -7.70 6.52 2.44
N ARG A 59 -6.59 6.55 1.70
CA ARG A 59 -6.62 6.38 0.24
C ARG A 59 -7.15 5.02 -0.16
N LEU A 60 -6.78 3.97 0.58
CA LEU A 60 -7.25 2.61 0.30
C LEU A 60 -8.75 2.48 0.57
N ILE A 61 -9.26 3.07 1.65
CA ILE A 61 -10.71 3.11 1.93
C ILE A 61 -11.44 3.88 0.82
N ASN A 62 -10.95 5.05 0.44
CA ASN A 62 -11.54 5.86 -0.62
C ASN A 62 -11.49 5.18 -2.00
N SER A 63 -10.55 4.26 -2.22
CA SER A 63 -10.48 3.43 -3.43
C SER A 63 -11.31 2.15 -3.34
N GLY A 64 -12.10 1.94 -2.28
CA GLY A 64 -12.99 0.80 -2.12
C GLY A 64 -12.40 -0.42 -1.39
N PHE A 65 -11.21 -0.32 -0.78
CA PHE A 65 -10.72 -1.39 0.09
C PHE A 65 -11.43 -1.34 1.44
N TYR A 66 -12.02 -2.46 1.83
CA TYR A 66 -12.75 -2.59 3.08
C TYR A 66 -11.83 -2.65 4.30
N ASP A 67 -12.22 -1.94 5.36
CA ASP A 67 -11.67 -2.17 6.69
C ASP A 67 -12.39 -3.35 7.36
N LEU A 68 -11.68 -4.47 7.54
CA LEU A 68 -12.24 -5.64 8.20
C LEU A 68 -12.70 -5.34 9.63
N ALA A 69 -11.99 -4.44 10.34
CA ALA A 69 -12.36 -4.08 11.70
C ALA A 69 -13.70 -3.33 11.74
N THR A 70 -13.88 -2.36 10.84
CA THR A 70 -15.14 -1.60 10.72
C THR A 70 -16.29 -2.50 10.28
N ALA A 71 -16.07 -3.40 9.33
CA ALA A 71 -17.09 -4.36 8.89
C ALA A 71 -17.48 -5.33 10.01
N TYR A 72 -16.52 -5.79 10.81
CA TYR A 72 -16.81 -6.64 11.96
C TYR A 72 -17.66 -5.91 13.00
N GLN A 73 -17.29 -4.67 13.34
CA GLN A 73 -18.03 -3.83 14.28
C GLN A 73 -19.47 -3.59 13.79
N SER A 74 -19.69 -3.24 12.51
CA SER A 74 -21.05 -3.00 12.02
C SER A 74 -21.99 -4.20 12.16
N VAL A 75 -21.45 -5.42 12.20
CA VAL A 75 -22.23 -6.65 12.41
C VAL A 75 -22.51 -6.91 13.89
N HIS A 76 -21.63 -6.48 14.80
CA HIS A 76 -21.68 -6.83 16.23
C HIS A 76 -22.10 -5.67 17.15
N VAL A 77 -22.36 -4.47 16.63
CA VAL A 77 -22.83 -3.30 17.40
C VAL A 77 -24.28 -3.47 17.91
N ASN A 78 -25.02 -4.49 17.48
CA ASN A 78 -26.41 -4.75 17.88
C ASN A 78 -26.59 -5.89 18.91
N TYR A 79 -25.58 -6.18 19.74
CA TYR A 79 -25.70 -7.11 20.88
C TYR A 79 -25.43 -6.42 22.20
#